data_AF-A0A9P6KH00-F1
#
_entry.id   AF-A0A9P6KH00-F1
#
_cell.length_a   1.000
_cell.length_b   1.000
_cell.length_c   1.000
_cell.angle_alpha   90.00
_cell.angle_beta   90.00
_cell.angle_gamma   90.00
#
_symmetry.space_group_name_H-M   'P 1'
#
loop_
_entity.id
_entity.type
_entity.pdbx_description
1 polymer ?
#
loop_
_entity_poly.entity_id
_entity_poly.type
_entity_poly.pdbx_seq_one_letter_code
_entity_poly.pdbx_strand_id
1 'polypeptide(L)'
;MAVTNTNFTFSALLALFLAAISLFGLAEAGTRYPQVTLAQLERALGNDCPPTTTSEAITCQGALPYINAAIKKYGLKSRGQRAAYISNMAYESGNLKYNHNLVTKSQGTRSMLPAVSLKQFVEGNPDVQKLWPQYPTNVETDTIVDVLIQHKADFEPGAWWVISGPGCKESSTGLSKSPATFEHWERTCIFGGEDTIPDRIAKYKTTYDAIL
;
A
#
# COMPACT_ATOMS: atom_id res chain seq x y z
N MET A 1 75.41 -21.57 -34.10
CA MET A 1 75.24 -20.10 -34.10
C MET A 1 74.64 -19.71 -32.76
N ALA A 2 75.29 -18.78 -32.07
CA ALA A 2 75.25 -18.58 -30.62
C ALA A 2 73.97 -17.88 -30.10
N VAL A 3 73.61 -18.27 -28.88
CA VAL A 3 72.62 -17.65 -27.98
C VAL A 3 73.16 -16.32 -27.46
N THR A 4 72.33 -15.27 -27.35
CA THR A 4 72.46 -14.28 -26.28
C THR A 4 71.09 -13.76 -25.84
N ASN A 5 70.85 -13.92 -24.53
CA ASN A 5 69.80 -13.30 -23.73
C ASN A 5 70.10 -11.82 -23.51
N THR A 6 69.06 -10.97 -23.45
CA THR A 6 69.12 -9.70 -22.72
C THR A 6 67.85 -9.51 -21.90
N ASN A 7 68.06 -9.53 -20.58
CA ASN A 7 67.13 -9.24 -19.52
C ASN A 7 66.60 -7.80 -19.62
N PHE A 8 65.30 -7.61 -19.41
CA PHE A 8 64.76 -6.32 -18.97
C PHE A 8 64.29 -6.42 -17.53
N THR A 9 64.90 -5.56 -16.72
CA THR A 9 64.78 -5.42 -15.27
C THR A 9 63.44 -4.82 -14.85
N PHE A 10 62.91 -5.37 -13.76
CA PHE A 10 61.88 -4.81 -12.90
C PHE A 10 62.20 -3.36 -12.48
N SER A 11 61.24 -2.45 -12.59
CA SER A 11 61.14 -1.30 -11.69
C SER A 11 59.73 -1.24 -11.13
N ALA A 12 59.65 -1.60 -9.85
CA ALA A 12 58.52 -1.43 -8.98
C ALA A 12 58.26 0.07 -8.77
N LEU A 13 57.05 0.52 -9.08
CA LEU A 13 56.49 1.74 -8.51
C LEU A 13 55.33 1.34 -7.61
N LEU A 14 55.71 1.10 -6.37
CA LEU A 14 54.86 0.94 -5.20
C LEU A 14 54.26 2.31 -4.87
N ALA A 15 53.05 2.60 -5.37
CA ALA A 15 52.25 3.71 -4.88
C ALA A 15 51.34 3.19 -3.76
N LEU A 16 51.74 3.43 -2.51
CA LEU A 16 50.87 3.34 -1.34
C LEU A 16 49.71 4.33 -1.50
N PHE A 17 48.54 3.84 -1.90
CA PHE A 17 47.27 4.53 -1.65
C PHE A 17 46.69 4.01 -0.33
N LEU A 18 47.14 4.61 0.77
CA LEU A 18 46.39 4.63 2.02
C LEU A 18 45.38 5.78 1.92
N ALA A 19 44.13 5.47 1.56
CA ALA A 19 43.01 6.36 1.74
C ALA A 19 41.88 5.58 2.41
N ALA A 20 41.73 5.89 3.70
CA ALA A 20 40.72 5.47 4.64
C ALA A 20 39.42 4.91 4.03
N ILE A 21 39.15 3.64 4.34
CA ILE A 21 37.81 3.05 4.35
C ILE A 21 36.98 3.89 5.31
N SER A 22 36.26 4.87 4.76
CA SER A 22 35.20 5.55 5.50
C SER A 22 34.03 4.58 5.52
N LEU A 23 33.98 3.73 6.54
CA LEU A 23 32.77 3.00 6.95
C LEU A 23 31.75 4.02 7.43
N PHE A 24 31.17 4.78 6.50
CA PHE A 24 29.86 5.37 6.70
C PHE A 24 28.86 4.22 6.60
N GLY A 25 28.73 3.48 7.69
CA GLY A 25 27.45 2.87 8.02
C GLY A 25 26.47 4.00 8.24
N LEU A 26 25.91 4.52 7.14
CA LEU A 26 24.65 5.24 7.19
C LEU A 26 23.66 4.22 7.74
N ALA A 27 23.48 4.23 9.06
CA ALA A 27 22.24 3.77 9.63
C ALA A 27 21.18 4.61 8.91
N GLU A 28 20.51 4.02 7.92
CA GLU A 28 19.25 4.55 7.43
C GLU A 28 18.43 4.74 8.69
N ALA A 29 18.24 6.00 9.09
CA ALA A 29 17.28 6.37 10.09
C ALA A 29 15.93 5.95 9.49
N GLY A 30 15.60 4.66 9.69
CA GLY A 30 14.46 4.02 9.07
C GLY A 30 13.27 4.89 9.41
N THR A 31 12.69 5.51 8.39
CA THR A 31 11.56 6.42 8.60
C THR A 31 10.48 5.61 9.31
N ARG A 32 10.27 5.90 10.59
CA ARG A 32 9.30 5.15 11.39
C ARG A 32 7.92 5.61 10.97
N TYR A 33 7.27 4.81 10.14
CA TYR A 33 5.88 5.04 9.76
C TYR A 33 4.97 4.83 10.99
N PRO A 34 4.08 5.77 11.31
CA PRO A 34 3.10 5.57 12.37
C PRO A 34 2.28 4.31 12.07
N GLN A 35 2.29 3.38 13.01
CA GLN A 35 1.54 2.13 12.91
C GLN A 35 0.19 2.31 13.60
N VAL A 36 -0.85 1.72 13.02
CA VAL A 36 -2.15 1.61 13.68
C VAL A 36 -2.09 0.47 14.67
N THR A 37 -2.62 0.67 15.88
CA THR A 37 -2.78 -0.39 16.87
C THR A 37 -4.13 -1.10 16.71
N LEU A 38 -4.27 -2.31 17.28
CA LEU A 38 -5.54 -3.03 17.22
C LEU A 38 -6.71 -2.20 17.78
N ALA A 39 -6.53 -1.60 18.96
CA ALA A 39 -7.55 -0.77 19.58
C ALA A 39 -7.90 0.49 18.76
N GLN A 40 -6.94 1.04 18.00
CA GLN A 40 -7.23 2.14 17.09
C GLN A 40 -8.02 1.67 15.88
N LEU A 41 -7.68 0.52 15.30
CA LEU A 41 -8.41 -0.06 14.18
C LEU A 41 -9.84 -0.44 14.58
N GLU A 42 -10.04 -1.07 15.73
CA GLU A 42 -11.36 -1.42 16.24
C GLU A 42 -12.24 -0.18 16.40
N ARG A 43 -11.72 0.89 17.02
CA ARG A 43 -12.46 2.15 17.13
C ARG A 43 -12.73 2.80 15.78
N ALA A 44 -11.78 2.77 14.85
CA ALA A 44 -11.95 3.31 13.50
C ALA A 44 -13.11 2.60 12.75
N LEU A 45 -13.30 1.31 13.01
CA LEU A 45 -14.37 0.48 12.47
C LEU A 45 -15.61 0.44 13.37
N GLY A 46 -15.74 1.35 14.35
CA GLY A 46 -16.91 1.45 15.23
C GLY A 46 -17.09 0.27 16.18
N ASN A 47 -16.03 -0.47 16.47
CA ASN A 47 -16.04 -1.75 17.21
C ASN A 47 -16.92 -2.82 16.57
N ASP A 48 -17.11 -2.76 15.24
CA ASP A 48 -17.98 -3.64 14.46
C ASP A 48 -17.18 -4.55 13.51
N CYS A 49 -15.95 -4.90 13.90
CA CYS A 49 -15.16 -5.88 13.17
C CYS A 49 -15.81 -7.28 13.27
N PRO A 50 -15.63 -8.16 12.27
CA PRO A 50 -16.04 -9.55 12.38
C PRO A 50 -15.44 -10.23 13.62
N PRO A 51 -16.22 -11.04 14.35
CA PRO A 51 -15.72 -11.75 15.53
C PRO A 51 -14.79 -12.91 15.14
N THR A 52 -14.93 -13.44 13.91
CA THR A 52 -14.13 -14.54 13.37
C THR A 52 -13.77 -14.28 11.92
N THR A 53 -12.64 -14.84 11.48
CA THR A 53 -12.23 -14.82 10.08
C THR A 53 -12.93 -15.96 9.34
N THR A 54 -13.46 -15.68 8.15
CA THR A 54 -14.09 -16.65 7.24
C THR A 54 -13.49 -16.50 5.84
N SER A 55 -14.10 -17.12 4.83
CA SER A 55 -13.75 -16.88 3.42
C SER A 55 -14.04 -15.45 2.97
N GLU A 56 -15.06 -14.81 3.56
CA GLU A 56 -15.54 -13.47 3.17
C GLU A 56 -15.21 -12.37 4.18
N ALA A 57 -14.91 -12.74 5.43
CA ALA A 57 -14.70 -11.79 6.51
C ALA A 57 -13.33 -11.96 7.16
N ILE A 58 -12.76 -10.89 7.71
CA ILE A 58 -11.52 -10.93 8.48
C ILE A 58 -11.64 -10.09 9.75
N THR A 59 -11.18 -10.62 10.87
CA THR A 59 -11.16 -9.86 12.13
C THR A 59 -10.20 -8.68 12.03
N CYS A 60 -10.40 -7.65 12.87
CA CYS A 60 -9.45 -6.54 12.95
C CYS A 60 -8.04 -7.00 13.34
N GLN A 61 -7.92 -8.00 14.23
CA GLN A 61 -6.63 -8.62 14.57
C GLN A 61 -5.97 -9.30 13.37
N GLY A 62 -6.75 -9.98 12.53
CA GLY A 62 -6.26 -10.65 11.32
C GLY A 62 -5.85 -9.67 10.22
N ALA A 63 -6.56 -8.56 10.07
CA ALA A 63 -6.30 -7.54 9.05
C ALA A 63 -5.12 -6.61 9.40
N LEU A 64 -4.92 -6.34 10.70
CA LEU A 64 -3.98 -5.33 11.18
C LEU A 64 -2.56 -5.45 10.61
N PRO A 65 -1.92 -6.64 10.54
CA PRO A 65 -0.58 -6.76 9.98
C PRO A 65 -0.50 -6.32 8.53
N TYR A 66 -1.52 -6.62 7.72
CA TYR A 66 -1.55 -6.29 6.29
C TYR A 66 -1.84 -4.81 6.06
N ILE A 67 -2.74 -4.21 6.84
CA ILE A 67 -3.00 -2.76 6.84
C ILE A 67 -1.72 -1.98 7.16
N ASN A 68 -1.01 -2.38 8.22
CA ASN A 68 0.23 -1.74 8.64
C ASN A 68 1.38 -1.95 7.63
N ALA A 69 1.45 -3.14 7.00
CA ALA A 69 2.38 -3.41 5.92
C ALA A 69 2.12 -2.50 4.71
N ALA A 70 0.86 -2.32 4.31
CA ALA A 70 0.48 -1.43 3.22
C ALA A 70 0.78 0.05 3.54
N ILE A 71 0.44 0.52 4.75
CA ILE A 71 0.78 1.88 5.23
C ILE A 71 2.29 2.13 5.11
N LYS A 72 3.11 1.17 5.53
CA LYS A 72 4.58 1.26 5.45
C LYS A 72 5.07 1.20 4.00
N LYS A 73 4.58 0.25 3.20
CA LYS A 73 5.01 0.02 1.81
C LYS A 73 4.78 1.25 0.93
N TYR A 74 3.60 1.86 1.02
CA TYR A 74 3.23 3.01 0.19
C TYR A 74 3.49 4.36 0.85
N GLY A 75 3.94 4.36 2.10
CA GLY A 75 4.40 5.55 2.78
C GLY A 75 3.28 6.54 3.15
N LEU A 76 2.20 6.04 3.75
CA LEU A 76 1.07 6.86 4.24
C LEU A 76 1.49 7.60 5.53
N LYS A 77 2.20 8.72 5.34
CA LYS A 77 2.86 9.49 6.40
C LYS A 77 1.88 10.32 7.24
N SER A 78 0.89 10.93 6.61
CA SER A 78 -0.07 11.78 7.34
C SER A 78 -1.19 10.95 7.98
N ARG A 79 -1.73 11.45 9.10
CA ARG A 79 -2.91 10.87 9.73
C ARG A 79 -4.11 10.86 8.78
N GLY A 80 -4.25 11.91 7.95
CA GLY A 80 -5.31 11.98 6.95
C GLY A 80 -5.19 10.92 5.85
N GLN A 81 -3.99 10.64 5.36
CA GLN A 81 -3.75 9.57 4.39
C GLN A 81 -4.12 8.19 4.95
N ARG A 82 -3.67 7.88 6.18
CA ARG A 82 -4.04 6.63 6.87
C ARG A 82 -5.54 6.55 7.11
N ALA A 83 -6.17 7.67 7.50
CA ALA A 83 -7.59 7.73 7.74
C ALA A 83 -8.39 7.49 6.46
N ALA A 84 -8.02 8.09 5.34
CA ALA A 84 -8.72 7.92 4.06
C ALA A 84 -8.65 6.47 3.56
N TYR A 85 -7.46 5.86 3.66
CA TYR A 85 -7.26 4.45 3.34
C TYR A 85 -8.16 3.53 4.19
N ILE A 86 -8.10 3.68 5.52
CA ILE A 86 -8.85 2.81 6.44
C ILE A 86 -10.36 3.07 6.35
N SER A 87 -10.79 4.33 6.23
CA SER A 87 -12.21 4.67 6.19
C SER A 87 -12.89 4.14 4.95
N ASN A 88 -12.25 4.24 3.78
CA ASN A 88 -12.83 3.68 2.55
C ASN A 88 -12.80 2.17 2.54
N MET A 89 -11.70 1.53 3.00
CA MET A 89 -11.69 0.08 3.17
C MET A 89 -12.86 -0.35 4.04
N ALA A 90 -13.07 0.33 5.16
CA ALA A 90 -14.16 0.02 6.06
C ALA A 90 -15.53 0.29 5.42
N TYR A 91 -15.69 1.34 4.63
CA TYR A 91 -16.95 1.65 3.93
C TYR A 91 -17.30 0.55 2.92
N GLU A 92 -16.38 0.26 2.00
CA GLU A 92 -16.56 -0.70 0.91
C GLU A 92 -16.76 -2.13 1.44
N SER A 93 -16.00 -2.54 2.45
CA SER A 93 -16.03 -3.91 3.00
C SER A 93 -17.07 -4.14 4.10
N GLY A 94 -17.87 -3.13 4.45
CA GLY A 94 -18.77 -3.22 5.59
C GLY A 94 -18.04 -3.55 6.89
N ASN A 95 -16.96 -2.83 7.20
CA ASN A 95 -16.07 -3.09 8.33
C ASN A 95 -15.38 -4.46 8.27
N LEU A 96 -14.86 -4.87 7.10
CA LEU A 96 -14.14 -6.13 6.87
C LEU A 96 -15.03 -7.39 6.84
N LYS A 97 -16.35 -7.23 6.70
CA LYS A 97 -17.33 -8.33 6.61
C LYS A 97 -17.41 -8.97 5.23
N TYR A 98 -16.86 -8.30 4.22
CA TYR A 98 -16.87 -8.74 2.84
C TYR A 98 -15.50 -8.53 2.20
N ASN A 99 -15.09 -9.46 1.33
CA ASN A 99 -13.88 -9.32 0.51
C ASN A 99 -14.22 -8.92 -0.93
N HIS A 100 -15.41 -9.32 -1.38
CA HIS A 100 -15.99 -8.98 -2.68
C HIS A 100 -17.23 -8.12 -2.52
N ASN A 101 -17.55 -7.35 -3.56
CA ASN A 101 -18.83 -6.67 -3.65
C ASN A 101 -19.95 -7.72 -3.86
N LEU A 102 -21.06 -7.56 -3.14
CA LEU A 102 -22.17 -8.51 -3.17
C LEU A 102 -22.87 -8.63 -4.53
N VAL A 103 -22.84 -7.56 -5.33
CA VAL A 103 -23.45 -7.50 -6.67
C VAL A 103 -22.42 -7.79 -7.74
N THR A 104 -21.26 -7.13 -7.68
CA THR A 104 -20.21 -7.23 -8.70
C THR A 104 -18.99 -7.95 -8.13
N LYS A 105 -18.96 -9.28 -8.20
CA LYS A 105 -17.88 -10.07 -7.59
C LYS A 105 -16.46 -9.70 -8.06
N SER A 106 -16.30 -9.19 -9.29
CA SER A 106 -15.00 -8.73 -9.79
C SER A 106 -14.48 -7.44 -9.10
N GLN A 107 -15.26 -6.82 -8.23
CA GLN A 107 -14.84 -5.70 -7.40
C GLN A 107 -14.48 -6.17 -6.00
N GLY A 108 -13.24 -5.93 -5.59
CA GLY A 108 -12.79 -6.19 -4.23
C GLY A 108 -13.17 -5.04 -3.31
N THR A 109 -13.73 -5.35 -2.15
CA THR A 109 -14.20 -4.34 -1.20
C THR A 109 -13.11 -3.95 -0.21
N ARG A 110 -12.27 -4.89 0.24
CA ARG A 110 -11.07 -4.55 1.04
C ARG A 110 -10.01 -3.79 0.24
N SER A 111 -9.91 -4.09 -1.06
CA SER A 111 -9.03 -3.39 -1.98
C SER A 111 -9.55 -2.02 -2.44
N MET A 112 -10.83 -1.73 -2.16
CA MET A 112 -11.52 -0.46 -2.46
C MET A 112 -11.68 -0.12 -3.95
N LEU A 113 -11.39 -1.06 -4.86
CA LEU A 113 -11.23 -0.74 -6.28
C LEU A 113 -11.96 -1.74 -7.19
N PRO A 114 -12.54 -1.27 -8.31
CA PRO A 114 -13.04 -2.15 -9.36
C PRO A 114 -11.88 -2.83 -10.11
N ALA A 115 -12.17 -3.93 -10.81
CA ALA A 115 -11.18 -4.73 -11.53
C ALA A 115 -10.25 -3.91 -12.46
N VAL A 116 -10.79 -2.90 -13.15
CA VAL A 116 -10.00 -2.03 -14.05
C VAL A 116 -8.93 -1.23 -13.29
N SER A 117 -9.25 -0.74 -12.10
CA SER A 117 -8.30 -0.03 -11.24
C SER A 117 -7.32 -0.99 -10.56
N LEU A 118 -7.77 -2.22 -10.24
CA LEU A 118 -6.87 -3.27 -9.76
C LEU A 118 -5.83 -3.67 -10.82
N LYS A 119 -6.19 -3.67 -12.10
CA LYS A 119 -5.21 -3.89 -13.19
C LYS A 119 -4.11 -2.81 -13.19
N GLN A 120 -4.50 -1.54 -13.06
CA GLN A 120 -3.53 -0.43 -12.94
C GLN A 120 -2.63 -0.58 -11.70
N PHE A 121 -3.21 -1.03 -10.58
CA PHE A 121 -2.42 -1.35 -9.40
C PHE A 121 -1.39 -2.45 -9.68
N VAL A 122 -1.78 -3.56 -10.31
CA VAL A 122 -0.85 -4.65 -10.66
C VAL A 122 0.23 -4.15 -11.63
N GLU A 123 -0.13 -3.38 -12.65
CA GLU A 123 0.81 -2.75 -13.60
C GLU A 123 1.83 -1.84 -12.89
N GLY A 124 1.40 -1.11 -11.87
CA GLY A 124 2.26 -0.21 -11.09
C GLY A 124 3.14 -0.89 -10.02
N ASN A 125 2.96 -2.20 -9.77
CA ASN A 125 3.62 -2.89 -8.65
C ASN A 125 4.32 -4.20 -9.09
N PRO A 126 5.63 -4.14 -9.45
CA PRO A 126 6.37 -5.29 -9.98
C PRO A 126 6.45 -6.50 -9.04
N ASP A 127 6.35 -6.32 -7.73
CA ASP A 127 6.33 -7.42 -6.77
C ASP A 127 4.97 -8.13 -6.74
N VAL A 128 3.89 -7.40 -6.97
CA VAL A 128 2.52 -7.94 -7.12
C VAL A 128 2.37 -8.69 -8.44
N GLN A 129 3.03 -8.25 -9.52
CA GLN A 129 3.02 -8.96 -10.81
C GLN A 129 3.50 -10.42 -10.68
N LYS A 130 4.39 -10.71 -9.71
CA LYS A 130 4.92 -12.07 -9.45
C LYS A 130 3.85 -13.07 -9.00
N LEU A 131 2.67 -12.60 -8.58
CA LEU A 131 1.54 -13.46 -8.27
C LEU A 131 0.92 -14.10 -9.54
N TRP A 132 1.28 -13.59 -10.72
CA TRP A 132 0.87 -14.10 -12.03
C TRP A 132 2.08 -14.65 -12.79
N PRO A 133 2.24 -15.99 -12.89
CA PRO A 133 3.37 -16.61 -13.60
C PRO A 133 3.50 -16.23 -15.08
N GLN A 134 2.44 -15.70 -15.69
CA GLN A 134 2.37 -15.32 -17.11
C GLN A 134 2.01 -13.85 -17.30
N TYR A 135 2.31 -12.98 -16.33
CA TYR A 135 2.05 -11.55 -16.46
C TYR A 135 2.67 -10.98 -17.75
N PRO A 136 1.95 -10.15 -18.55
CA PRO A 136 0.60 -9.60 -18.30
C PRO A 136 -0.56 -10.42 -18.89
N THR A 137 -0.30 -11.56 -19.54
CA THR A 137 -1.30 -12.25 -20.39
C THR A 137 -2.41 -12.98 -19.64
N ASN A 138 -2.36 -13.06 -18.31
CA ASN A 138 -3.31 -13.80 -17.48
C ASN A 138 -3.89 -12.96 -16.31
N VAL A 139 -3.85 -11.63 -16.41
CA VAL A 139 -4.50 -10.75 -15.43
C VAL A 139 -5.95 -10.52 -15.86
N GLU A 140 -6.82 -11.46 -15.48
CA GLU A 140 -8.23 -11.44 -15.84
C GLU A 140 -9.07 -10.60 -14.86
N THR A 141 -10.07 -9.89 -15.38
CA THR A 141 -10.90 -8.99 -14.56
C THR A 141 -11.75 -9.72 -13.53
N ASP A 142 -12.13 -10.96 -13.80
CA ASP A 142 -12.98 -11.79 -12.95
C ASP A 142 -12.21 -12.49 -11.82
N THR A 143 -10.91 -12.75 -12.00
CA THR A 143 -10.07 -13.49 -11.03
C THR A 143 -9.07 -12.62 -10.28
N ILE A 144 -8.82 -11.37 -10.71
CA ILE A 144 -7.81 -10.49 -10.09
C ILE A 144 -8.04 -10.30 -8.58
N VAL A 145 -9.29 -10.17 -8.15
CA VAL A 145 -9.64 -10.00 -6.73
C VAL A 145 -9.28 -11.25 -5.93
N ASP A 146 -9.59 -12.44 -6.47
CA ASP A 146 -9.33 -13.72 -5.80
C ASP A 146 -7.83 -13.96 -5.61
N VAL A 147 -7.03 -13.68 -6.64
CA VAL A 147 -5.56 -13.79 -6.55
C VAL A 147 -5.03 -12.87 -5.46
N LEU A 148 -5.47 -11.60 -5.41
CA LEU A 148 -5.03 -10.66 -4.39
C LEU A 148 -5.45 -11.12 -2.98
N ILE A 149 -6.67 -11.61 -2.79
CA ILE A 149 -7.17 -12.14 -1.50
C ILE A 149 -6.38 -13.36 -1.05
N GLN A 150 -6.11 -14.30 -1.96
CA GLN A 150 -5.35 -15.53 -1.68
C GLN A 150 -3.98 -15.18 -1.09
N HIS A 151 -3.32 -14.19 -1.68
CA HIS A 151 -1.99 -13.73 -1.27
C HIS A 151 -2.00 -12.61 -0.22
N LYS A 152 -3.17 -12.18 0.26
CA LYS A 152 -3.35 -11.04 1.20
C LYS A 152 -2.79 -9.72 0.67
N ALA A 153 -2.60 -9.63 -0.64
CA ALA A 153 -2.19 -8.43 -1.34
C ALA A 153 -3.38 -7.48 -1.56
N ASP A 154 -4.61 -7.89 -1.26
CA ASP A 154 -5.83 -7.08 -1.42
C ASP A 154 -5.96 -5.92 -0.42
N PHE A 155 -5.08 -5.84 0.59
CA PHE A 155 -4.96 -4.66 1.45
C PHE A 155 -4.14 -3.53 0.80
N GLU A 156 -3.32 -3.84 -0.19
CA GLU A 156 -2.40 -2.88 -0.79
C GLU A 156 -3.03 -1.85 -1.72
N PRO A 157 -4.02 -2.19 -2.59
CA PRO A 157 -4.45 -1.29 -3.66
C PRO A 157 -5.00 0.04 -3.14
N GLY A 158 -5.80 0.02 -2.06
CA GLY A 158 -6.30 1.26 -1.45
C GLY A 158 -5.19 2.17 -0.92
N ALA A 159 -4.15 1.61 -0.30
CA ALA A 159 -3.01 2.38 0.20
C ALA A 159 -2.17 2.94 -0.95
N TRP A 160 -1.92 2.13 -1.99
CA TRP A 160 -1.25 2.58 -3.20
C TRP A 160 -2.03 3.71 -3.87
N TRP A 161 -3.36 3.59 -3.98
CA TRP A 161 -4.20 4.58 -4.64
C TRP A 161 -4.16 5.95 -3.96
N VAL A 162 -4.13 5.99 -2.62
CA VAL A 162 -3.97 7.24 -1.86
C VAL A 162 -2.71 8.01 -2.27
N ILE A 163 -1.61 7.32 -2.60
CA ILE A 163 -0.30 7.97 -2.83
C ILE A 163 0.05 8.08 -4.30
N SER A 164 -0.25 7.05 -5.08
CA SER A 164 0.22 6.83 -6.45
C SER A 164 -0.92 6.61 -7.44
N GLY A 165 -2.17 6.55 -6.97
CA GLY A 165 -3.33 6.43 -7.84
C GLY A 165 -3.37 7.55 -8.89
N PRO A 166 -3.76 7.26 -10.14
CA PRO A 166 -3.88 8.27 -11.18
C PRO A 166 -4.76 9.45 -10.71
N GLY A 167 -4.22 10.68 -10.77
CA GLY A 167 -4.94 11.89 -10.36
C GLY A 167 -5.08 12.11 -8.83
N CYS A 168 -4.56 11.22 -7.99
CA CYS A 168 -4.81 11.26 -6.54
C CYS A 168 -3.70 11.94 -5.73
N LYS A 169 -2.49 12.03 -6.28
CA LYS A 169 -1.29 12.47 -5.55
C LYS A 169 -1.43 13.88 -4.97
N GLU A 170 -1.99 14.81 -5.73
CA GLU A 170 -2.10 16.21 -5.30
C GLU A 170 -3.13 16.36 -4.19
N SER A 171 -4.34 15.84 -4.38
CA SER A 171 -5.43 15.94 -3.41
C SER A 171 -5.14 15.16 -2.12
N SER A 172 -4.38 14.06 -2.18
CA SER A 172 -4.04 13.28 -0.98
C SER A 172 -3.03 13.97 -0.05
N THR A 173 -2.26 14.95 -0.54
CA THR A 173 -1.37 15.76 0.32
C THR A 173 -2.14 16.68 1.27
N GLY A 174 -3.34 17.11 0.86
CA GLY A 174 -4.21 17.97 1.65
C GLY A 174 -5.06 17.24 2.70
N LEU A 175 -5.07 15.89 2.68
CA LEU A 175 -5.86 15.09 3.62
C LEU A 175 -5.48 15.40 5.06
N SER A 176 -6.46 15.91 5.80
CA SER A 176 -6.30 16.41 7.17
C SER A 176 -7.53 16.08 8.02
N LYS A 177 -7.60 16.60 9.25
CA LYS A 177 -8.82 16.47 10.07
C LYS A 177 -10.07 17.09 9.40
N SER A 178 -9.88 18.00 8.46
CA SER A 178 -10.99 18.69 7.78
C SER A 178 -11.79 17.74 6.90
N PRO A 179 -13.10 17.57 7.14
CA PRO A 179 -13.97 16.76 6.30
C PRO A 179 -13.99 17.23 4.84
N ALA A 180 -13.86 18.55 4.62
CA ALA A 180 -13.83 19.13 3.27
C ALA A 180 -12.61 18.65 2.45
N THR A 181 -11.46 18.39 3.10
CA THR A 181 -10.28 17.87 2.40
C THR A 181 -10.47 16.43 1.95
N PHE A 182 -11.18 15.63 2.77
CA PHE A 182 -11.55 14.27 2.40
C PHE A 182 -12.64 14.24 1.33
N GLU A 183 -13.67 15.08 1.45
CA GLU A 183 -14.71 15.21 0.43
C GLU A 183 -14.12 15.61 -0.93
N HIS A 184 -13.21 16.59 -0.96
CA HIS A 184 -12.53 16.97 -2.18
C HIS A 184 -11.75 15.80 -2.79
N TRP A 185 -11.06 15.01 -1.96
CA TRP A 185 -10.35 13.81 -2.40
C TRP A 185 -11.31 12.73 -2.93
N GLU A 186 -12.43 12.46 -2.26
CA GLU A 186 -13.47 11.53 -2.74
C GLU A 186 -14.00 11.90 -4.12
N ARG A 187 -14.24 13.20 -4.35
CA ARG A 187 -14.82 13.70 -5.61
C ARG A 187 -13.82 13.71 -6.77
N THR A 188 -12.54 14.00 -6.48
CA THR A 188 -11.53 14.24 -7.52
C THR A 188 -10.62 13.04 -7.79
N CYS A 189 -10.45 12.15 -6.81
CA CYS A 189 -9.58 10.98 -6.91
C CYS A 189 -10.37 9.67 -6.96
N ILE A 190 -11.32 9.47 -6.03
CA ILE A 190 -12.07 8.21 -5.93
C ILE A 190 -13.29 8.19 -6.85
N PHE A 191 -13.84 9.36 -7.18
CA PHE A 191 -15.13 9.53 -7.86
C PHE A 191 -16.26 8.81 -7.11
N GLY A 192 -16.29 8.96 -5.79
CA GLY A 192 -17.37 8.42 -4.94
C GLY A 192 -18.74 8.97 -5.37
N GLY A 193 -19.75 8.10 -5.42
CA GLY A 193 -21.12 8.51 -5.77
C GLY A 193 -21.66 9.57 -4.81
N GLU A 194 -22.35 10.59 -5.34
CA GLU A 194 -22.84 11.74 -4.56
C GLU A 194 -23.67 11.32 -3.33
N ASP A 195 -24.46 10.26 -3.47
CA ASP A 195 -25.28 9.66 -2.44
C ASP A 195 -24.46 8.96 -1.33
N THR A 196 -23.24 8.53 -1.65
CA THR A 196 -22.33 7.82 -0.71
C THR A 196 -21.41 8.75 0.08
N ILE A 197 -21.15 9.95 -0.43
CA ILE A 197 -20.16 10.90 0.13
C ILE A 197 -20.45 11.23 1.62
N PRO A 198 -21.70 11.52 2.05
CA PRO A 198 -21.97 11.82 3.45
C PRO A 198 -21.56 10.70 4.42
N ASP A 199 -21.83 9.45 4.07
CA ASP A 199 -21.49 8.28 4.88
C ASP A 199 -19.98 8.04 4.92
N ARG A 200 -19.30 8.20 3.77
CA ARG A 200 -17.83 8.12 3.70
C ARG A 200 -17.17 9.19 4.56
N ILE A 201 -17.68 10.43 4.53
CA ILE A 201 -17.21 11.52 5.39
C ILE A 201 -17.39 11.16 6.86
N ALA A 202 -18.55 10.62 7.25
CA ALA A 202 -18.78 10.18 8.63
C ALA A 202 -17.78 9.09 9.05
N LYS A 203 -17.53 8.10 8.18
CA LYS A 203 -16.52 7.05 8.39
C LYS A 203 -15.11 7.63 8.54
N TYR A 204 -14.76 8.59 7.69
CA TYR A 204 -13.46 9.27 7.73
C TYR A 204 -13.25 10.01 9.04
N LYS A 205 -14.25 10.75 9.55
CA LYS A 205 -14.15 11.43 10.85
C LYS A 205 -13.87 10.44 11.98
N THR A 206 -14.68 9.38 12.06
CA THR A 206 -14.50 8.31 13.07
C THR A 206 -13.11 7.69 12.99
N THR A 207 -12.67 7.36 11.78
CA THR A 207 -11.34 6.77 11.53
C THR A 207 -10.23 7.73 11.92
N TYR A 208 -10.31 8.98 11.47
CA TYR A 208 -9.32 10.01 11.76
C TYR A 208 -9.18 10.17 13.26
N ASP A 209 -10.26 10.36 14.00
CA ASP A 209 -10.24 10.55 15.46
C ASP A 209 -9.73 9.31 16.22
N ALA A 210 -9.92 8.11 15.68
CA ALA A 210 -9.50 6.85 16.30
C ALA A 210 -7.99 6.56 16.22
N ILE A 211 -7.34 6.93 15.10
CA ILE A 211 -5.91 6.63 14.83
C ILE A 211 -5.02 7.82 15.21
N LEU A 212 -3.75 7.58 15.58
CA LEU A 212 -2.79 8.65 15.91
C LEU A 212 -1.86 9.02 14.73
#